data_AF-A0A257WR88-F1
#
_entry.id   AF-A0A257WR88-F1
#
_cell.length_a   1.000
_cell.length_b   1.000
_cell.length_c   1.000
_cell.angle_alpha   90.00
_cell.angle_beta   90.00
_cell.angle_gamma   90.00
#
_symmetry.space_group_name_H-M   'P 1'
#
loop_
_entity.id
_entity.type
_entity.pdbx_description
1 polymer ?
#
loop_
_entity_poly.entity_id
_entity_poly.type
_entity_poly.pdbx_seq_one_letter_code
_entity_poly.pdbx_strand_id
1 'polypeptide(L)'
;MSNAPFQTIATLLLLCVATQAAEPASIDWAKARQHWSFVPPKAQALPKVKDTSWPRERVDRFILASMEAADLTPTHEADARTLIRRATFDLTGLPPTPEEVQAFVNDTRPDAYARLVDGLLSRRAFGERMAAMWLNLARYAEDQAHQVGNNSSFAYPNAWRYRDWVIAAFNADLPYDAFVQKQLAVDLMEPQNKADLAALGFLGLGHKLYARGQLDVQAEEWSEQVDTVSQTFLGLTVACARCHDHKFDPITARDYYAMAGVFASMQMVNLRPDGKDEDGKTLADKMDPGTLHIVRDVNPHDLPVYDRGDVKTPGPNVPRGWLQVLSKDEPVKFLQGSGRAELARQITDPTNTLTARVMVNRVWDLLFGKPLVRTPSNFGTTGDKPTHPELLDDLALRFMQSGWSVKRLMRELVMSATYRQGSSGSAANAQLDEANDHLWRMNRRQLGIESWRDAIMATAGTLSREGGTSQNLDAPVHHKRTIYSQVSRRELNKTLMLFDYPDANVHAARRSNSTTPTQKLYVMNSPFIIEQSK
;
A
#
# COMPACT_ATOMS: atom_id res chain seq x y z
N MET A 1 -63.73 -40.28 60.79
CA MET A 1 -62.43 -40.92 61.10
C MET A 1 -61.80 -41.38 59.80
N SER A 2 -60.56 -40.96 59.56
CA SER A 2 -59.60 -41.45 58.56
C SER A 2 -59.85 -41.20 57.05
N ASN A 3 -58.94 -40.36 56.53
CA ASN A 3 -58.21 -40.43 55.25
C ASN A 3 -58.92 -40.13 53.91
N ALA A 4 -58.61 -38.96 53.35
CA ALA A 4 -58.44 -38.79 51.89
C ALA A 4 -57.32 -37.76 51.60
N PRO A 5 -56.44 -37.98 50.60
CA PRO A 5 -55.19 -37.22 50.43
C PRO A 5 -55.17 -36.23 49.24
N PHE A 6 -54.20 -35.31 49.32
CA PHE A 6 -53.41 -34.66 48.25
C PHE A 6 -54.11 -33.87 47.13
N GLN A 7 -53.98 -32.55 47.25
CA GLN A 7 -54.12 -31.55 46.17
C GLN A 7 -52.96 -31.67 45.16
N THR A 8 -53.31 -31.67 43.88
CA THR A 8 -52.38 -31.64 42.74
C THR A 8 -51.93 -30.20 42.48
N ILE A 9 -50.63 -29.92 42.59
CA ILE A 9 -49.99 -28.67 42.18
C ILE A 9 -49.75 -28.74 40.67
N ALA A 10 -50.33 -27.80 39.91
CA ALA A 10 -50.07 -27.64 38.48
C ALA A 10 -48.67 -27.04 38.26
N THR A 11 -47.78 -27.81 37.63
CA THR A 11 -46.46 -27.34 37.19
C THR A 11 -46.61 -26.55 35.89
N LEU A 12 -46.29 -25.26 35.93
CA LEU A 12 -46.17 -24.40 34.75
C LEU A 12 -44.91 -24.83 33.97
N LEU A 13 -45.09 -25.49 32.83
CA LEU A 13 -43.99 -25.78 31.89
C LEU A 13 -43.66 -24.49 31.11
N LEU A 14 -42.53 -23.86 31.43
CA LEU A 14 -41.91 -22.85 30.57
C LEU A 14 -41.44 -23.55 29.28
N LEU A 15 -42.17 -23.36 28.19
CA LEU A 15 -41.70 -23.68 26.84
C LEU A 15 -40.61 -22.67 26.46
N CYS A 16 -39.34 -23.05 26.67
CA CYS A 16 -38.22 -22.44 25.97
C CYS A 16 -38.38 -22.72 24.47
N VAL A 17 -38.91 -21.75 23.72
CA VAL A 17 -38.80 -21.74 22.26
C VAL A 17 -37.32 -21.51 21.96
N ALA A 18 -36.62 -22.58 21.60
CA ALA A 18 -35.28 -22.47 21.03
C ALA A 18 -35.42 -21.67 19.73
N THR A 19 -34.93 -20.43 19.73
CA THR A 19 -34.73 -19.67 18.49
C THR A 19 -33.67 -20.42 17.68
N GLN A 20 -34.12 -21.11 16.65
CA GLN A 20 -33.25 -21.72 15.66
C GLN A 20 -32.43 -20.58 15.03
N ALA A 21 -31.12 -20.58 15.29
CA ALA A 21 -30.22 -19.65 14.63
C ALA A 21 -30.40 -19.82 13.12
N ALA A 22 -30.75 -18.75 12.42
CA ALA A 22 -30.86 -18.75 10.97
C ALA A 22 -29.55 -19.30 10.38
N GLU A 23 -29.63 -20.25 9.45
CA GLU A 23 -28.46 -20.66 8.68
C GLU A 23 -27.81 -19.41 8.07
N PRO A 24 -26.47 -19.30 8.09
CA PRO A 24 -25.80 -18.17 7.47
C PRO A 24 -26.23 -18.11 6.01
N ALA A 25 -26.82 -16.99 5.60
CA ALA A 25 -27.31 -16.81 4.24
C ALA A 25 -26.15 -17.05 3.26
N SER A 26 -26.30 -18.03 2.37
CA SER A 26 -25.33 -18.32 1.32
C SER A 26 -25.08 -17.06 0.49
N ILE A 27 -23.81 -16.75 0.18
CA ILE A 27 -23.45 -15.58 -0.63
C ILE A 27 -24.12 -15.67 -2.00
N ASP A 28 -24.90 -14.65 -2.36
CA ASP A 28 -25.40 -14.46 -3.72
C ASP A 28 -24.26 -13.91 -4.61
N TRP A 29 -23.53 -14.81 -5.27
CA TRP A 29 -22.40 -14.46 -6.12
C TRP A 29 -22.77 -13.56 -7.30
N ALA A 30 -23.96 -13.73 -7.86
CA ALA A 30 -24.41 -12.92 -8.99
C ALA A 30 -24.64 -11.47 -8.56
N LYS A 31 -25.24 -11.26 -7.38
CA LYS A 31 -25.39 -9.93 -6.78
C LYS A 31 -24.05 -9.36 -6.30
N ALA A 32 -23.20 -10.17 -5.67
CA ALA A 32 -21.89 -9.76 -5.19
C ALA A 32 -21.02 -9.17 -6.31
N ARG A 33 -20.99 -9.83 -7.48
CA ARG A 33 -20.23 -9.40 -8.66
C ARG A 33 -20.77 -8.11 -9.33
N GLN A 34 -21.90 -7.58 -8.88
CA GLN A 34 -22.41 -6.27 -9.31
C GLN A 34 -21.82 -5.11 -8.50
N HIS A 35 -21.10 -5.37 -7.40
CA HIS A 35 -20.41 -4.32 -6.65
C HIS A 35 -19.40 -3.61 -7.55
N TRP A 36 -19.34 -2.27 -7.49
CA TRP A 36 -18.61 -1.44 -8.44
C TRP A 36 -17.13 -1.84 -8.62
N SER A 37 -16.48 -2.29 -7.54
CA SER A 37 -15.07 -2.68 -7.54
C SER A 37 -14.81 -4.07 -8.16
N PHE A 38 -15.83 -4.93 -8.24
CA PHE A 38 -15.78 -6.26 -8.86
C PHE A 38 -16.27 -6.27 -10.30
N VAL A 39 -16.79 -5.14 -10.79
CA VAL A 39 -17.13 -4.95 -12.20
C VAL A 39 -15.87 -4.48 -12.95
N PRO A 40 -15.52 -5.08 -14.10
CA PRO A 40 -14.38 -4.63 -14.90
C PRO A 40 -14.48 -3.14 -15.26
N PRO A 41 -13.38 -2.38 -15.18
CA PRO A 41 -13.41 -0.96 -15.51
C PRO A 41 -13.78 -0.79 -16.99
N LYS A 42 -14.56 0.25 -17.27
CA LYS A 42 -15.05 0.54 -18.63
C LYS A 42 -14.45 1.82 -19.18
N ALA A 43 -14.14 1.82 -20.48
CA ALA A 43 -13.68 3.01 -21.17
C ALA A 43 -14.81 4.04 -21.15
N GLN A 44 -14.51 5.25 -20.71
CA GLN A 44 -15.50 6.31 -20.58
C GLN A 44 -15.48 7.23 -21.80
N ALA A 45 -16.61 7.84 -22.14
CA ALA A 45 -16.59 8.99 -23.04
C ALA A 45 -16.06 10.22 -22.29
N LEU A 46 -15.51 11.21 -23.00
CA LEU A 46 -15.18 12.47 -22.36
C LEU A 46 -16.46 13.19 -21.95
N PRO A 47 -16.60 13.61 -20.67
CA PRO A 47 -17.73 14.41 -20.24
C PRO A 47 -17.81 15.73 -21.02
N LYS A 48 -19.04 16.16 -21.29
CA LYS A 48 -19.31 17.49 -21.83
C LYS A 48 -19.20 18.50 -20.69
N VAL A 49 -18.48 19.59 -20.92
CA VAL A 49 -18.24 20.67 -19.96
C VAL A 49 -18.65 22.00 -20.59
N LYS A 50 -19.07 22.97 -19.77
CA LYS A 50 -19.44 24.32 -20.17
C LYS A 50 -18.19 25.13 -20.51
N ASP A 51 -17.17 25.10 -19.65
CA ASP A 51 -15.87 25.73 -19.92
C ASP A 51 -14.93 24.75 -20.64
N THR A 52 -14.89 24.83 -21.96
CA THR A 52 -14.01 23.98 -22.77
C THR A 52 -12.55 24.46 -22.79
N SER A 53 -12.24 25.63 -22.22
CA SER A 53 -10.90 26.23 -22.26
C SER A 53 -10.02 25.84 -21.07
N TRP A 54 -10.62 25.47 -19.94
CA TRP A 54 -9.90 25.08 -18.73
C TRP A 54 -9.21 23.70 -18.81
N PRO A 55 -9.85 22.63 -19.35
CA PRO A 55 -9.22 21.30 -19.40
C PRO A 55 -7.94 21.27 -20.24
N ARG A 56 -6.85 20.78 -19.67
CA ARG A 56 -5.56 20.54 -20.35
C ARG A 56 -5.40 19.07 -20.72
N GLU A 57 -5.84 18.19 -19.82
CA GLU A 57 -5.74 16.75 -19.92
C GLU A 57 -7.13 16.12 -19.86
N ARG A 58 -7.19 14.82 -20.18
CA ARG A 58 -8.44 14.04 -20.13
C ARG A 58 -9.07 14.02 -18.73
N VAL A 59 -8.24 13.90 -17.69
CA VAL A 59 -8.68 13.94 -16.28
C VAL A 59 -9.47 15.22 -15.95
N ASP A 60 -9.05 16.35 -16.51
CA ASP A 60 -9.66 17.65 -16.21
C ASP A 60 -11.13 17.71 -16.62
N ARG A 61 -11.53 16.98 -17.67
CA ARG A 61 -12.94 16.97 -18.12
C ARG A 61 -13.85 16.26 -17.12
N PHE A 62 -13.38 15.19 -16.49
CA PHE A 62 -14.15 14.50 -15.45
C PHE A 62 -14.28 15.36 -14.20
N ILE A 63 -13.18 16.00 -13.81
CA ILE A 63 -13.16 16.88 -12.64
C ILE A 63 -14.00 18.13 -12.88
N LEU A 64 -13.85 18.80 -14.03
CA LEU A 64 -14.65 19.99 -14.34
C LEU A 64 -16.13 19.68 -14.50
N ALA A 65 -16.50 18.57 -15.13
CA ALA A 65 -17.91 18.16 -15.21
C ALA A 65 -18.52 17.95 -13.81
N SER A 66 -17.75 17.35 -12.90
CA SER A 66 -18.12 17.18 -11.50
C SER A 66 -18.31 18.54 -10.78
N MET A 67 -17.39 19.49 -10.98
CA MET A 67 -17.51 20.85 -10.45
C MET A 67 -18.73 21.58 -10.99
N GLU A 68 -18.92 21.60 -12.32
CA GLU A 68 -20.01 22.33 -12.98
C GLU A 68 -21.40 21.78 -12.64
N ALA A 69 -21.50 20.47 -12.34
CA ALA A 69 -22.72 19.84 -11.86
C ALA A 69 -23.04 20.22 -10.41
N ALA A 70 -22.04 20.62 -9.63
CA ALA A 70 -22.16 21.08 -8.26
C ALA A 70 -22.12 22.62 -8.13
N ASP A 71 -22.27 23.35 -9.24
CA ASP A 71 -22.17 24.81 -9.33
C ASP A 71 -20.86 25.40 -8.77
N LEU A 72 -19.78 24.60 -8.82
CA LEU A 72 -18.43 24.99 -8.45
C LEU A 72 -17.67 25.50 -9.67
N THR A 73 -16.67 26.36 -9.41
CA THR A 73 -15.73 26.84 -10.43
C THR A 73 -14.30 26.52 -10.03
N PRO A 74 -13.43 26.18 -10.99
CA PRO A 74 -12.04 25.87 -10.67
C PRO A 74 -11.29 27.11 -10.18
N THR A 75 -10.29 26.89 -9.32
CA THR A 75 -9.39 27.94 -8.87
C THR A 75 -8.37 28.25 -9.96
N HIS A 76 -7.93 29.51 -10.04
CA HIS A 76 -6.88 29.91 -10.96
C HIS A 76 -5.62 29.05 -10.82
N GLU A 77 -4.87 28.93 -11.91
CA GLU A 77 -3.60 28.21 -11.91
C GLU A 77 -2.62 28.80 -10.89
N ALA A 78 -1.90 27.95 -10.15
CA ALA A 78 -0.90 28.40 -9.19
C ALA A 78 0.24 29.13 -9.90
N ASP A 79 0.87 30.08 -9.21
CA ASP A 79 2.05 30.77 -9.73
C ASP A 79 3.22 29.81 -9.97
N ALA A 80 4.17 30.23 -10.82
CA ALA A 80 5.31 29.40 -11.22
C ALA A 80 6.16 28.90 -10.03
N ARG A 81 6.34 29.72 -8.97
CA ARG A 81 7.11 29.31 -7.78
C ARG A 81 6.37 28.23 -6.99
N THR A 82 5.06 28.36 -6.87
CA THR A 82 4.21 27.35 -6.24
C THR A 82 4.22 26.05 -7.05
N LEU A 83 4.12 26.12 -8.38
CA LEU A 83 4.12 24.94 -9.26
C LEU A 83 5.42 24.15 -9.20
N ILE A 84 6.59 24.80 -9.33
CA ILE A 84 7.87 24.09 -9.24
C ILE A 84 8.06 23.49 -7.85
N ARG A 85 7.74 24.24 -6.79
CA ARG A 85 7.85 23.73 -5.43
C ARG A 85 6.98 22.48 -5.26
N ARG A 86 5.71 22.53 -5.67
CA ARG A 86 4.78 21.40 -5.57
C ARG A 86 5.27 20.20 -6.35
N ALA A 87 5.57 20.38 -7.65
CA ALA A 87 6.02 19.30 -8.52
C ALA A 87 7.31 18.63 -8.01
N THR A 88 8.30 19.41 -7.55
CA THR A 88 9.55 18.82 -7.05
C THR A 88 9.32 18.00 -5.78
N PHE A 89 8.52 18.49 -4.82
CA PHE A 89 8.20 17.71 -3.62
C PHE A 89 7.38 16.45 -3.94
N ASP A 90 6.39 16.56 -4.81
CA ASP A 90 5.50 15.45 -5.13
C ASP A 90 6.21 14.33 -5.90
N LEU A 91 7.06 14.71 -6.85
CA LEU A 91 7.76 13.77 -7.72
C LEU A 91 9.09 13.28 -7.13
N THR A 92 9.73 14.00 -6.20
CA THR A 92 11.07 13.65 -5.70
C THR A 92 11.20 13.59 -4.18
N GLY A 93 10.22 14.13 -3.47
CA GLY A 93 10.25 14.26 -2.01
C GLY A 93 11.24 15.32 -1.50
N LEU A 94 11.80 16.16 -2.38
CA LEU A 94 12.80 17.19 -2.05
C LEU A 94 12.31 18.59 -2.48
N PRO A 95 12.84 19.67 -1.88
CA PRO A 95 12.64 21.02 -2.41
C PRO A 95 13.41 21.23 -3.72
N PRO A 96 12.94 22.12 -4.61
CA PRO A 96 13.77 22.60 -5.72
C PRO A 96 14.91 23.48 -5.20
N THR A 97 16.02 23.54 -5.92
CA THR A 97 17.10 24.50 -5.59
C THR A 97 16.70 25.92 -5.99
N PRO A 98 17.31 26.97 -5.40
CA PRO A 98 17.07 28.35 -5.82
C PRO A 98 17.30 28.58 -7.32
N GLU A 99 18.31 27.93 -7.90
CA GLU A 99 18.64 28.02 -9.32
C GLU A 99 17.57 27.37 -10.20
N GLU A 100 17.04 26.20 -9.78
CA GLU A 100 15.93 25.55 -10.48
C GLU A 100 14.68 26.41 -10.47
N VAL A 101 14.37 27.04 -9.32
CA VAL A 101 13.24 27.98 -9.20
C VAL A 101 13.44 29.15 -10.14
N GLN A 102 14.62 29.78 -10.14
CA GLN A 102 14.88 30.95 -10.98
C GLN A 102 14.85 30.59 -12.48
N ALA A 103 15.39 29.43 -12.86
CA ALA A 103 15.38 28.94 -14.23
C ALA A 103 13.94 28.68 -14.71
N PHE A 104 13.11 28.03 -13.91
CA PHE A 104 11.72 27.73 -14.28
C PHE A 104 10.85 28.99 -14.34
N VAL A 105 10.98 29.90 -13.36
CA VAL A 105 10.18 31.14 -13.33
C VAL A 105 10.48 32.03 -14.54
N ASN A 106 11.71 32.01 -15.04
CA ASN A 106 12.13 32.78 -16.22
C ASN A 106 11.92 32.04 -17.54
N ASP A 107 11.50 30.77 -17.53
CA ASP A 107 11.33 29.98 -18.75
C ASP A 107 9.98 30.31 -19.40
N THR A 108 10.03 31.09 -20.48
CA THR A 108 8.85 31.55 -21.22
C THR A 108 8.39 30.56 -22.29
N ARG A 109 9.05 29.40 -22.43
CA ARG A 109 8.67 28.42 -23.45
C ARG A 109 7.31 27.78 -23.10
N PRO A 110 6.43 27.54 -24.09
CA PRO A 110 5.16 26.87 -23.88
C PRO A 110 5.25 25.48 -23.22
N ASP A 111 6.39 24.79 -23.37
CA ASP A 111 6.65 23.45 -22.81
C ASP A 111 7.47 23.47 -21.51
N ALA A 112 7.74 24.64 -20.92
CA ALA A 112 8.59 24.79 -19.72
C ALA A 112 8.16 23.85 -18.57
N TYR A 113 6.86 23.76 -18.30
CA TYR A 113 6.33 22.88 -17.25
C TYR A 113 6.48 21.39 -17.59
N ALA A 114 6.25 21.01 -18.84
CA ALA A 114 6.45 19.62 -19.28
C ALA A 114 7.91 19.21 -19.12
N ARG A 115 8.84 20.09 -19.52
CA ARG A 115 10.28 19.87 -19.36
C ARG A 115 10.71 19.74 -17.90
N LEU A 116 10.14 20.56 -17.02
CA LEU A 116 10.35 20.45 -15.57
C LEU A 116 9.90 19.07 -15.08
N VAL A 117 8.66 18.66 -15.40
CA VAL A 117 8.10 17.36 -14.99
C VAL A 117 8.96 16.21 -15.50
N ASP A 118 9.32 16.21 -16.78
CA ASP A 118 10.14 15.16 -17.40
C ASP A 118 11.52 15.07 -16.73
N GLY A 119 12.14 16.21 -16.43
CA GLY A 119 13.41 16.29 -15.71
C GLY A 119 13.32 15.92 -14.21
N LEU A 120 12.13 15.93 -13.60
CA LEU A 120 11.90 15.45 -12.24
C LEU A 120 11.69 13.93 -12.22
N LEU A 121 10.90 13.40 -13.16
CA LEU A 121 10.64 11.96 -13.32
C LEU A 121 11.90 11.15 -13.70
N SER A 122 12.91 11.80 -14.27
CA SER A 122 14.20 11.17 -14.61
C SER A 122 15.18 11.11 -13.44
N ARG A 123 14.91 11.77 -12.29
CA ARG A 123 15.84 11.80 -11.16
C ARG A 123 15.76 10.52 -10.35
N ARG A 124 16.89 10.08 -9.81
CA ARG A 124 16.95 9.00 -8.79
C ARG A 124 15.97 9.21 -7.63
N ALA A 125 15.77 10.47 -7.26
CA ALA A 125 14.87 10.89 -6.20
C ALA A 125 13.38 10.56 -6.46
N PHE A 126 12.99 10.33 -7.72
CA PHE A 126 11.67 9.82 -8.06
C PHE A 126 11.42 8.44 -7.46
N GLY A 127 12.32 7.48 -7.71
CA GLY A 127 12.21 6.14 -7.16
C GLY A 127 12.27 6.14 -5.62
N GLU A 128 13.06 7.03 -5.01
CA GLU A 128 13.10 7.22 -3.56
C GLU A 128 11.76 7.71 -3.00
N ARG A 129 11.09 8.64 -3.69
CA ARG A 129 9.76 9.14 -3.32
C ARG A 129 8.70 8.05 -3.43
N MET A 130 8.71 7.29 -4.52
CA MET A 130 7.78 6.19 -4.72
C MET A 130 8.01 5.04 -3.73
N ALA A 131 9.28 4.71 -3.45
CA ALA A 131 9.64 3.72 -2.45
C ALA A 131 9.16 4.11 -1.05
N ALA A 132 9.25 5.39 -0.66
CA ALA A 132 8.75 5.85 0.64
C ALA A 132 7.24 5.58 0.84
N MET A 133 6.44 5.62 -0.22
CA MET A 133 5.04 5.17 -0.18
C MET A 133 4.96 3.63 -0.13
N TRP A 134 5.68 2.96 -1.04
CA TRP A 134 5.60 1.52 -1.24
C TRP A 134 6.02 0.69 -0.03
N LEU A 135 7.11 1.07 0.63
CA LEU A 135 7.66 0.34 1.77
C LEU A 135 6.70 0.27 2.96
N ASN A 136 5.84 1.28 3.15
CA ASN A 136 4.79 1.23 4.18
C ASN A 136 3.76 0.12 3.86
N LEU A 137 3.44 -0.08 2.58
CA LEU A 137 2.49 -1.12 2.11
C LEU A 137 3.12 -2.50 2.19
N ALA A 138 4.39 -2.62 1.83
CA ALA A 138 5.17 -3.84 1.99
C ALA A 138 5.50 -4.15 3.46
N ARG A 139 5.13 -3.26 4.39
CA ARG A 139 5.45 -3.33 5.82
C ARG A 139 6.93 -3.53 6.06
N TYR A 140 7.79 -2.88 5.28
CA TYR A 140 9.24 -3.04 5.32
C TYR A 140 9.81 -2.80 6.72
N ALA A 141 10.71 -3.67 7.14
CA ALA A 141 11.54 -3.47 8.32
C ALA A 141 12.82 -4.31 8.25
N GLU A 142 13.77 -3.97 9.11
CA GLU A 142 15.11 -4.55 9.15
C GLU A 142 15.31 -5.48 10.35
N ASP A 143 14.23 -5.83 11.04
CA ASP A 143 14.21 -6.83 12.11
C ASP A 143 12.80 -7.42 12.30
N GLN A 144 12.70 -8.39 13.20
CA GLN A 144 11.45 -9.02 13.61
C GLN A 144 10.85 -8.32 14.84
N ALA A 145 9.54 -8.52 15.06
CA ALA A 145 8.83 -7.94 16.20
C ALA A 145 9.29 -8.48 17.56
N HIS A 146 10.02 -9.61 17.57
CA HIS A 146 10.52 -10.24 18.79
C HIS A 146 12.03 -10.53 18.70
N GLN A 147 12.75 -10.24 19.79
CA GLN A 147 14.14 -10.63 19.98
C GLN A 147 14.28 -11.31 21.36
N VAL A 148 14.91 -12.48 21.39
CA VAL A 148 15.24 -13.18 22.65
C VAL A 148 16.61 -12.72 23.14
N GLY A 149 16.64 -11.96 24.24
CA GLY A 149 17.86 -11.40 24.80
C GLY A 149 18.61 -10.52 23.78
N ASN A 150 19.92 -10.73 23.66
CA ASN A 150 20.78 -10.01 22.70
C ASN A 150 20.98 -10.75 21.37
N ASN A 151 20.13 -11.74 21.04
CA ASN A 151 20.29 -12.54 19.83
C ASN A 151 19.96 -11.74 18.55
N SER A 152 20.97 -11.27 17.83
CA SER A 152 20.79 -10.45 16.62
C SER A 152 20.48 -11.26 15.34
N SER A 153 20.35 -12.60 15.41
CA SER A 153 19.95 -13.41 14.25
C SER A 153 18.53 -13.11 13.74
N PHE A 154 17.72 -12.39 14.52
CA PHE A 154 16.40 -11.90 14.12
C PHE A 154 16.44 -10.54 13.38
N ALA A 155 17.62 -9.95 13.21
CA ALA A 155 17.80 -8.75 12.41
C ALA A 155 18.17 -9.08 10.95
N TYR A 156 17.82 -8.17 10.05
CA TYR A 156 17.99 -8.27 8.61
C TYR A 156 18.96 -7.18 8.13
N PRO A 157 20.27 -7.31 8.39
CA PRO A 157 21.26 -6.27 8.10
C PRO A 157 21.35 -5.90 6.61
N ASN A 158 20.84 -6.76 5.73
CA ASN A 158 20.80 -6.57 4.28
C ASN A 158 19.40 -6.29 3.72
N ALA A 159 18.39 -6.05 4.57
CA ALA A 159 17.02 -5.72 4.14
C ALA A 159 16.98 -4.52 3.17
N TRP A 160 17.90 -3.58 3.34
CA TRP A 160 18.06 -2.40 2.49
C TRP A 160 18.20 -2.74 0.99
N ARG A 161 18.63 -3.96 0.64
CA ARG A 161 18.70 -4.43 -0.75
C ARG A 161 17.33 -4.52 -1.41
N TYR A 162 16.28 -4.91 -0.67
CA TYR A 162 14.91 -4.88 -1.19
C TYR A 162 14.44 -3.44 -1.40
N ARG A 163 14.71 -2.53 -0.45
CA ARG A 163 14.41 -1.10 -0.64
C ARG A 163 15.08 -0.54 -1.90
N ASP A 164 16.37 -0.82 -2.07
CA ASP A 164 17.12 -0.32 -3.22
C ASP A 164 16.61 -0.93 -4.53
N TRP A 165 16.16 -2.19 -4.52
CA TRP A 165 15.45 -2.80 -5.65
C TRP A 165 14.13 -2.07 -5.97
N VAL A 166 13.31 -1.74 -4.96
CA VAL A 166 12.07 -0.97 -5.16
C VAL A 166 12.37 0.42 -5.76
N ILE A 167 13.39 1.12 -5.24
CA ILE A 167 13.83 2.42 -5.77
C ILE A 167 14.26 2.28 -7.24
N ALA A 168 15.05 1.25 -7.55
CA ALA A 168 15.52 0.98 -8.91
C ALA A 168 14.36 0.65 -9.86
N ALA A 169 13.41 -0.19 -9.43
CA ALA A 169 12.24 -0.57 -10.23
C ALA A 169 11.38 0.64 -10.62
N PHE A 170 11.06 1.53 -9.68
CA PHE A 170 10.33 2.76 -10.00
C PHE A 170 11.14 3.72 -10.87
N ASN A 171 12.45 3.85 -10.64
CA ASN A 171 13.32 4.68 -11.48
C ASN A 171 13.44 4.16 -12.91
N ALA A 172 13.45 2.84 -13.09
CA ALA A 172 13.42 2.19 -14.40
C ALA A 172 12.04 2.23 -15.07
N ASP A 173 11.00 2.68 -14.35
CA ASP A 173 9.60 2.61 -14.77
C ASP A 173 9.20 1.18 -15.15
N LEU A 174 9.66 0.21 -14.34
CA LEU A 174 9.26 -1.19 -14.49
C LEU A 174 7.72 -1.26 -14.50
N PRO A 175 7.10 -1.91 -15.51
CA PRO A 175 5.66 -2.09 -15.56
C PRO A 175 5.11 -2.61 -14.23
N TYR A 176 4.07 -1.98 -13.72
CA TYR A 176 3.57 -2.29 -12.37
C TYR A 176 3.10 -3.74 -12.22
N ASP A 177 2.54 -4.34 -13.26
CA ASP A 177 2.24 -5.78 -13.30
C ASP A 177 3.50 -6.64 -13.13
N ALA A 178 4.56 -6.36 -13.87
CA ALA A 178 5.84 -7.04 -13.72
C ALA A 178 6.47 -6.79 -12.33
N PHE A 179 6.35 -5.57 -11.79
CA PHE A 179 6.80 -5.22 -10.44
C PHE A 179 6.08 -6.04 -9.36
N VAL A 180 4.76 -6.26 -9.50
CA VAL A 180 3.97 -7.12 -8.61
C VAL A 180 4.41 -8.58 -8.76
N GLN A 181 4.51 -9.09 -9.99
CA GLN A 181 4.90 -10.48 -10.25
C GLN A 181 6.28 -10.80 -9.67
N LYS A 182 7.26 -9.92 -9.85
CA LYS A 182 8.61 -10.14 -9.36
C LYS A 182 8.67 -10.23 -7.83
N GLN A 183 7.91 -9.39 -7.14
CA GLN A 183 7.85 -9.40 -5.68
C GLN A 183 7.23 -10.67 -5.08
N LEU A 184 6.32 -11.30 -5.83
CA LEU A 184 5.63 -12.51 -5.36
C LEU A 184 6.32 -13.80 -5.80
N ALA A 185 6.94 -13.82 -6.98
CA ALA A 185 7.32 -15.09 -7.62
C ALA A 185 8.46 -14.99 -8.66
N VAL A 186 9.37 -14.01 -8.61
CA VAL A 186 10.46 -13.92 -9.62
C VAL A 186 11.32 -15.18 -9.69
N ASP A 187 11.56 -15.86 -8.56
CA ASP A 187 12.33 -17.11 -8.50
C ASP A 187 11.66 -18.26 -9.27
N LEU A 188 10.33 -18.23 -9.39
CA LEU A 188 9.53 -19.23 -10.09
C LEU A 188 9.26 -18.86 -11.55
N MET A 189 9.02 -17.57 -11.81
CA MET A 189 8.63 -17.07 -13.14
C MET A 189 9.86 -16.78 -14.02
N GLU A 190 10.96 -16.36 -13.41
CA GLU A 190 12.22 -16.01 -14.07
C GLU A 190 13.41 -16.63 -13.32
N PRO A 191 13.55 -17.96 -13.27
CA PRO A 191 14.54 -18.64 -12.39
C PRO A 191 16.01 -18.27 -12.65
N GLN A 192 16.31 -17.76 -13.85
CA GLN A 192 17.63 -17.28 -14.24
C GLN A 192 17.89 -15.81 -13.86
N ASN A 193 16.86 -15.06 -13.51
CA ASN A 193 16.97 -13.65 -13.14
C ASN A 193 17.40 -13.51 -11.67
N LYS A 194 18.70 -13.64 -11.43
CA LYS A 194 19.29 -13.45 -10.10
C LYS A 194 19.29 -11.99 -9.64
N ALA A 195 19.27 -11.04 -10.57
CA ALA A 195 19.33 -9.61 -10.27
C ALA A 195 18.08 -9.12 -9.52
N ASP A 196 16.92 -9.70 -9.84
CA ASP A 196 15.64 -9.31 -9.22
C ASP A 196 15.27 -10.13 -7.99
N LEU A 197 16.11 -11.06 -7.51
CA LEU A 197 15.78 -11.88 -6.33
C LEU A 197 15.49 -11.05 -5.07
N ALA A 198 16.07 -9.85 -4.97
CA ALA A 198 15.78 -8.91 -3.89
C ALA A 198 14.28 -8.54 -3.81
N ALA A 199 13.53 -8.60 -4.92
CA ALA A 199 12.09 -8.33 -4.98
C ALA A 199 11.28 -9.21 -4.02
N LEU A 200 11.72 -10.46 -3.81
CA LEU A 200 11.07 -11.41 -2.90
C LEU A 200 11.13 -10.96 -1.44
N GLY A 201 11.89 -9.91 -1.13
CA GLY A 201 11.86 -9.21 0.15
C GLY A 201 10.46 -8.70 0.52
N PHE A 202 9.55 -8.47 -0.43
CA PHE A 202 8.15 -8.14 -0.14
C PHE A 202 7.50 -9.18 0.80
N LEU A 203 7.74 -10.47 0.54
CA LEU A 203 7.27 -11.57 1.40
C LEU A 203 8.31 -11.96 2.47
N GLY A 204 9.61 -11.90 2.12
CA GLY A 204 10.71 -12.34 2.97
C GLY A 204 10.99 -11.44 4.17
N LEU A 205 10.71 -10.14 4.06
CA LEU A 205 10.86 -9.14 5.13
C LEU A 205 9.52 -8.79 5.81
N GLY A 206 8.45 -9.54 5.48
CA GLY A 206 7.13 -9.38 6.09
C GLY A 206 7.14 -9.65 7.60
N HIS A 207 5.99 -9.46 8.25
CA HIS A 207 5.89 -9.70 9.70
C HIS A 207 6.18 -11.17 10.02
N LYS A 208 7.03 -11.39 11.02
CA LYS A 208 7.46 -12.72 11.45
C LYS A 208 7.42 -12.86 12.95
N LEU A 209 6.94 -14.02 13.39
CA LEU A 209 6.70 -14.33 14.79
C LEU A 209 7.74 -15.33 15.30
N TYR A 210 7.94 -15.33 16.61
CA TYR A 210 8.80 -16.30 17.29
C TYR A 210 8.08 -17.66 17.42
N ALA A 211 8.84 -18.75 17.53
CA ALA A 211 8.33 -20.12 17.65
C ALA A 211 7.56 -20.66 16.41
N ARG A 212 8.05 -20.35 15.21
CA ARG A 212 7.46 -20.75 13.89
C ARG A 212 7.26 -22.26 13.66
N GLY A 213 7.70 -23.11 14.58
CA GLY A 213 7.39 -24.54 14.54
C GLY A 213 5.98 -24.87 15.07
N GLN A 214 5.34 -23.94 15.77
CA GLN A 214 3.98 -24.11 16.28
C GLN A 214 2.96 -23.68 15.22
N LEU A 215 1.92 -24.49 15.03
CA LEU A 215 0.95 -24.31 13.94
C LEU A 215 0.08 -23.06 14.12
N ASP A 216 -0.23 -22.67 15.36
CA ASP A 216 -0.94 -21.43 15.68
C ASP A 216 -0.12 -20.19 15.29
N VAL A 217 1.19 -20.20 15.57
CA VAL A 217 2.12 -19.15 15.13
C VAL A 217 2.19 -19.09 13.60
N GLN A 218 2.27 -20.25 12.93
CA GLN A 218 2.26 -20.31 11.47
C GLN A 218 0.96 -19.74 10.88
N ALA A 219 -0.19 -20.07 11.49
CA ALA A 219 -1.48 -19.56 11.06
C ALA A 219 -1.59 -18.04 11.17
N GLU A 220 -1.02 -17.44 12.23
CA GLU A 220 -0.92 -15.98 12.33
C GLU A 220 0.00 -15.42 11.24
N GLU A 221 1.17 -16.01 10.95
CA GLU A 221 2.02 -15.56 9.84
C GLU A 221 1.32 -15.65 8.46
N TRP A 222 0.53 -16.69 8.21
CA TRP A 222 -0.25 -16.80 6.98
C TRP A 222 -1.31 -15.69 6.90
N SER A 223 -1.99 -15.41 8.02
CA SER A 223 -2.95 -14.31 8.13
C SER A 223 -2.29 -12.97 7.78
N GLU A 224 -1.11 -12.70 8.31
CA GLU A 224 -0.35 -11.48 8.03
C GLU A 224 0.04 -11.35 6.54
N GLN A 225 0.40 -12.46 5.89
CA GLN A 225 0.78 -12.50 4.48
C GLN A 225 -0.44 -12.34 3.57
N VAL A 226 -1.55 -13.01 3.89
CA VAL A 226 -2.84 -12.82 3.22
C VAL A 226 -3.27 -11.36 3.31
N ASP A 227 -3.19 -10.77 4.50
CA ASP A 227 -3.60 -9.39 4.75
C ASP A 227 -2.75 -8.41 3.93
N THR A 228 -1.42 -8.52 4.03
CA THR A 228 -0.49 -7.63 3.34
C THR A 228 -0.66 -7.69 1.82
N VAL A 229 -0.79 -8.88 1.23
CA VAL A 229 -0.97 -9.07 -0.22
C VAL A 229 -2.34 -8.55 -0.68
N SER A 230 -3.41 -8.96 0.00
CA SER A 230 -4.77 -8.57 -0.42
C SER A 230 -5.05 -7.08 -0.25
N GLN A 231 -4.61 -6.46 0.85
CA GLN A 231 -4.79 -5.03 1.06
C GLN A 231 -3.90 -4.16 0.16
N THR A 232 -2.67 -4.62 -0.14
CA THR A 232 -1.74 -3.86 -0.98
C THR A 232 -2.15 -3.87 -2.46
N PHE A 233 -2.46 -5.05 -3.01
CA PHE A 233 -2.66 -5.21 -4.45
C PHE A 233 -4.13 -5.27 -4.88
N LEU A 234 -5.04 -5.67 -3.99
CA LEU A 234 -6.47 -5.81 -4.31
C LEU A 234 -7.33 -4.79 -3.56
N GLY A 235 -6.80 -4.18 -2.50
CA GLY A 235 -7.59 -3.33 -1.62
C GLY A 235 -8.74 -4.11 -0.99
N LEU A 236 -8.51 -5.34 -0.55
CA LEU A 236 -9.50 -6.18 0.12
C LEU A 236 -8.96 -6.70 1.45
N THR A 237 -9.83 -6.85 2.45
CA THR A 237 -9.51 -7.34 3.79
C THR A 237 -9.76 -8.86 3.88
N VAL A 238 -9.05 -9.65 3.06
CA VAL A 238 -9.28 -11.11 2.95
C VAL A 238 -8.97 -11.84 4.26
N ALA A 239 -7.96 -11.40 5.01
CA ALA A 239 -7.57 -12.01 6.28
C ALA A 239 -8.67 -11.98 7.35
N CYS A 240 -9.62 -11.05 7.26
CA CYS A 240 -10.77 -11.00 8.16
C CYS A 240 -11.68 -12.25 8.04
N ALA A 241 -11.61 -12.99 6.93
CA ALA A 241 -12.37 -14.22 6.74
C ALA A 241 -11.73 -15.47 7.40
N ARG A 242 -10.64 -15.32 8.16
CA ARG A 242 -9.92 -16.46 8.76
C ARG A 242 -10.76 -17.29 9.74
N CYS A 243 -11.66 -16.64 10.48
CA CYS A 243 -12.48 -17.31 11.50
C CYS A 243 -13.84 -17.72 10.94
N HIS A 244 -14.41 -16.92 10.04
CA HIS A 244 -15.72 -17.17 9.43
C HIS A 244 -15.80 -16.37 8.14
N ASP A 245 -16.79 -16.67 7.28
CA ASP A 245 -17.05 -15.88 6.08
C ASP A 245 -17.15 -14.40 6.43
N HIS A 246 -16.48 -13.56 5.65
CA HIS A 246 -16.38 -12.14 5.92
C HIS A 246 -17.76 -11.52 6.12
N LYS A 247 -17.94 -10.74 7.19
CA LYS A 247 -19.26 -10.27 7.65
C LYS A 247 -20.07 -9.50 6.59
N PHE A 248 -19.39 -8.80 5.70
CA PHE A 248 -19.99 -7.90 4.71
C PHE A 248 -19.57 -8.21 3.28
N ASP A 249 -18.26 -8.36 3.07
CA ASP A 249 -17.72 -8.71 1.76
C ASP A 249 -17.96 -10.17 1.35
N PRO A 250 -18.14 -10.45 0.04
CA PRO A 250 -18.36 -11.78 -0.50
C PRO A 250 -17.05 -12.58 -0.53
N ILE A 251 -16.44 -12.79 0.63
CA ILE A 251 -15.18 -13.49 0.83
C ILE A 251 -15.43 -14.57 1.87
N THR A 252 -15.29 -15.83 1.48
CA THR A 252 -15.52 -16.97 2.38
C THR A 252 -14.28 -17.29 3.19
N ALA A 253 -14.44 -18.06 4.28
CA ALA A 253 -13.31 -18.66 4.96
C ALA A 253 -12.52 -19.59 4.02
N ARG A 254 -13.19 -20.23 3.05
CA ARG A 254 -12.51 -21.03 2.02
C ARG A 254 -11.60 -20.18 1.14
N ASP A 255 -12.03 -18.98 0.75
CA ASP A 255 -11.18 -18.04 -0.01
C ASP A 255 -9.93 -17.65 0.78
N TYR A 256 -10.09 -17.39 2.08
CA TYR A 256 -8.95 -17.15 2.98
C TYR A 256 -7.99 -18.34 2.99
N TYR A 257 -8.48 -19.56 3.26
CA TYR A 257 -7.62 -20.74 3.37
C TYR A 257 -6.99 -21.15 2.05
N ALA A 258 -7.67 -20.92 0.92
CA ALA A 258 -7.13 -21.11 -0.42
C ALA A 258 -5.92 -20.19 -0.66
N MET A 259 -5.98 -18.93 -0.23
CA MET A 259 -4.85 -18.00 -0.35
C MET A 259 -3.78 -18.27 0.71
N ALA A 260 -4.17 -18.57 1.96
CA ALA A 260 -3.25 -18.91 3.04
C ALA A 260 -2.40 -20.14 2.72
N GLY A 261 -2.96 -21.15 2.04
CA GLY A 261 -2.22 -22.34 1.61
C GLY A 261 -1.06 -22.01 0.67
N VAL A 262 -1.15 -20.93 -0.12
CA VAL A 262 -0.05 -20.45 -0.96
C VAL A 262 1.14 -20.06 -0.09
N PHE A 263 0.87 -19.35 1.01
CA PHE A 263 1.90 -18.88 1.92
C PHE A 263 2.36 -19.93 2.93
N ALA A 264 1.51 -20.91 3.27
CA ALA A 264 1.90 -22.10 4.01
C ALA A 264 2.87 -23.00 3.23
N SER A 265 2.86 -22.89 1.90
CA SER A 265 3.72 -23.64 0.97
C SER A 265 5.06 -22.94 0.66
N MET A 266 5.50 -21.99 1.48
CA MET A 266 6.78 -21.31 1.30
C MET A 266 7.53 -21.14 2.62
N GLN A 267 8.85 -21.00 2.53
CA GLN A 267 9.71 -20.66 3.67
C GLN A 267 10.55 -19.42 3.37
N MET A 268 10.87 -18.66 4.41
CA MET A 268 11.83 -17.57 4.34
C MET A 268 13.26 -18.15 4.30
N VAL A 269 14.10 -17.62 3.42
CA VAL A 269 15.50 -18.04 3.28
C VAL A 269 16.41 -16.83 3.20
N ASN A 270 17.55 -16.92 3.89
CA ASN A 270 18.66 -15.99 3.77
C ASN A 270 19.62 -16.54 2.72
N LEU A 271 19.48 -16.10 1.47
CA LEU A 271 20.26 -16.60 0.34
C LEU A 271 21.57 -15.83 0.20
N ARG A 272 22.70 -16.53 0.30
CA ARG A 272 24.04 -15.97 0.10
C ARG A 272 24.37 -15.82 -1.40
N PRO A 273 25.37 -14.97 -1.75
CA PRO A 273 25.81 -14.81 -3.13
C PRO A 273 26.34 -16.09 -3.79
N ASP A 274 26.86 -17.03 -3.01
CA ASP A 274 27.37 -18.32 -3.48
C ASP A 274 26.27 -19.36 -3.78
N GLY A 275 25.00 -18.97 -3.62
CA GLY A 275 23.84 -19.83 -3.87
C GLY A 275 23.40 -20.67 -2.68
N LYS A 276 24.13 -20.63 -1.55
CA LYS A 276 23.81 -21.40 -0.34
C LYS A 276 22.95 -20.59 0.62
N ASP A 277 22.33 -21.31 1.55
CA ASP A 277 21.55 -20.69 2.61
C ASP A 277 22.46 -20.33 3.78
N GLU A 278 22.31 -19.10 4.27
CA GLU A 278 22.91 -18.67 5.53
C GLU A 278 22.26 -19.41 6.70
N ASP A 279 23.04 -19.80 7.71
CA ASP A 279 22.50 -20.43 8.91
C ASP A 279 21.52 -19.47 9.60
N GLY A 280 20.33 -19.96 9.97
CA GLY A 280 19.31 -19.14 10.65
C GLY A 280 19.73 -18.60 12.02
N LYS A 281 20.86 -19.08 12.57
CA LYS A 281 21.48 -18.60 13.82
C LYS A 281 22.63 -17.62 13.58
N THR A 282 22.98 -17.32 12.33
CA THR A 282 24.01 -16.32 12.01
C THR A 282 23.59 -14.96 12.59
N LEU A 283 24.46 -14.39 13.42
CA LEU A 283 24.27 -13.06 13.99
C LEU A 283 24.43 -11.99 12.90
N ALA A 284 23.73 -10.86 13.06
CA ALA A 284 23.68 -9.82 12.04
C ALA A 284 25.06 -9.27 11.62
N ASP A 285 26.00 -9.15 12.56
CA ASP A 285 27.37 -8.69 12.33
C ASP A 285 28.24 -9.71 11.56
N LYS A 286 27.82 -10.97 11.51
CA LYS A 286 28.52 -12.08 10.85
C LYS A 286 27.87 -12.49 9.52
N MET A 287 26.72 -11.91 9.18
CA MET A 287 25.99 -12.23 7.96
C MET A 287 26.77 -11.74 6.73
N ASP A 288 26.85 -12.57 5.70
CA ASP A 288 27.47 -12.15 4.43
C ASP A 288 26.77 -10.88 3.90
N PRO A 289 27.51 -9.80 3.57
CA PRO A 289 26.90 -8.54 3.11
C PRO A 289 26.06 -8.68 1.84
N GLY A 290 26.27 -9.73 1.05
CA GLY A 290 25.51 -10.02 -0.16
C GLY A 290 24.24 -10.84 0.06
N THR A 291 23.95 -11.26 1.30
CA THR A 291 22.78 -12.10 1.60
C THR A 291 21.46 -11.38 1.32
N LEU A 292 20.53 -12.08 0.68
CA LEU A 292 19.17 -11.63 0.39
C LEU A 292 18.17 -12.35 1.29
N HIS A 293 17.21 -11.61 1.85
CA HIS A 293 16.09 -12.16 2.62
C HIS A 293 14.91 -12.41 1.68
N ILE A 294 14.73 -13.66 1.25
CA ILE A 294 13.77 -14.05 0.21
C ILE A 294 12.80 -15.12 0.73
N VAL A 295 11.88 -15.55 -0.13
CA VAL A 295 11.06 -16.76 0.08
C VAL A 295 11.35 -17.80 -1.00
N ARG A 296 11.11 -19.08 -0.69
CA ARG A 296 11.13 -20.19 -1.65
C ARG A 296 10.00 -21.16 -1.37
N ASP A 297 9.55 -21.85 -2.42
CA ASP A 297 8.53 -22.90 -2.29
C ASP A 297 9.08 -24.10 -1.52
N VAL A 298 8.34 -24.56 -0.51
CA VAL A 298 8.66 -25.75 0.26
C VAL A 298 7.38 -26.48 0.63
N ASN A 299 7.37 -27.80 0.44
CA ASN A 299 6.26 -28.70 0.75
C ASN A 299 4.89 -28.15 0.33
N PRO A 300 4.64 -27.90 -0.97
CA PRO A 300 3.32 -27.54 -1.48
C PRO A 300 2.18 -28.39 -0.89
N HIS A 301 1.25 -27.74 -0.18
CA HIS A 301 0.09 -28.41 0.39
C HIS A 301 -1.11 -27.47 0.53
N ASP A 302 -2.29 -28.08 0.55
CA ASP A 302 -3.55 -27.41 0.81
C ASP A 302 -3.81 -27.36 2.33
N LEU A 303 -4.56 -26.36 2.78
CA LEU A 303 -4.91 -26.21 4.20
C LEU A 303 -6.34 -26.67 4.48
N PRO A 304 -6.60 -27.26 5.66
CA PRO A 304 -7.95 -27.40 6.17
C PRO A 304 -8.54 -26.03 6.53
N VAL A 305 -9.85 -25.88 6.37
CA VAL A 305 -10.57 -24.77 7.02
C VAL A 305 -10.59 -25.06 8.51
N TYR A 306 -9.90 -24.26 9.31
CA TYR A 306 -9.97 -24.41 10.77
C TYR A 306 -11.23 -23.77 11.32
N ASP A 307 -11.98 -24.49 12.14
CA ASP A 307 -13.22 -23.97 12.72
C ASP A 307 -12.92 -22.74 13.58
N ARG A 308 -13.54 -21.60 13.24
CA ARG A 308 -13.28 -20.30 13.89
C ARG A 308 -11.81 -19.88 13.91
N GLY A 309 -10.99 -20.43 13.02
CA GLY A 309 -9.55 -20.20 12.97
C GLY A 309 -8.74 -20.98 14.00
N ASP A 310 -9.34 -21.87 14.80
CA ASP A 310 -8.62 -22.69 15.78
C ASP A 310 -7.92 -23.86 15.08
N VAL A 311 -6.59 -23.77 15.00
CA VAL A 311 -5.72 -24.75 14.36
C VAL A 311 -5.83 -26.16 14.94
N LYS A 312 -6.41 -26.32 16.13
CA LYS A 312 -6.65 -27.62 16.78
C LYS A 312 -7.92 -28.31 16.28
N THR A 313 -8.75 -27.62 15.50
CA THR A 313 -10.04 -28.10 14.98
C THR A 313 -10.06 -28.03 13.46
N PRO A 314 -9.31 -28.91 12.75
CA PRO A 314 -9.28 -28.90 11.29
C PRO A 314 -10.59 -29.43 10.70
N GLY A 315 -11.15 -28.68 9.76
CA GLY A 315 -12.22 -29.10 8.87
C GLY A 315 -11.70 -29.67 7.55
N PRO A 316 -12.52 -29.65 6.47
CA PRO A 316 -12.12 -30.13 5.15
C PRO A 316 -10.98 -29.28 4.54
N ASN A 317 -10.07 -29.94 3.82
CA ASN A 317 -9.05 -29.28 3.01
C ASN A 317 -9.66 -28.46 1.88
N VAL A 318 -9.08 -27.29 1.63
CA VAL A 318 -9.42 -26.40 0.52
C VAL A 318 -8.20 -26.26 -0.39
N PRO A 319 -8.35 -26.56 -1.69
CA PRO A 319 -7.28 -26.34 -2.65
C PRO A 319 -6.80 -24.90 -2.61
N ARG A 320 -5.48 -24.70 -2.69
CA ARG A 320 -4.92 -23.37 -2.94
C ARG A 320 -5.56 -22.75 -4.17
N GLY A 321 -5.80 -21.44 -4.14
CA GLY A 321 -6.62 -20.84 -5.18
C GLY A 321 -6.86 -19.35 -5.05
N TRP A 322 -7.73 -18.88 -5.91
CA TRP A 322 -8.11 -17.48 -6.08
C TRP A 322 -9.47 -17.16 -5.48
N LEU A 323 -9.72 -15.88 -5.24
CA LEU A 323 -10.98 -15.39 -4.68
C LEU A 323 -12.16 -15.70 -5.62
N GLN A 324 -13.20 -16.32 -5.09
CA GLN A 324 -14.38 -16.70 -5.86
C GLN A 324 -15.12 -15.51 -6.45
N VAL A 325 -15.22 -14.39 -5.72
CA VAL A 325 -15.88 -13.17 -6.22
C VAL A 325 -15.17 -12.59 -7.46
N LEU A 326 -13.85 -12.75 -7.54
CA LEU A 326 -13.04 -12.28 -8.68
C LEU A 326 -12.90 -13.33 -9.78
N SER A 327 -13.40 -14.54 -9.57
CA SER A 327 -13.45 -15.61 -10.56
C SER A 327 -14.72 -15.48 -11.40
N LYS A 328 -14.67 -15.84 -12.70
CA LYS A 328 -15.85 -15.78 -13.59
C LYS A 328 -16.95 -16.74 -13.15
N ASP A 329 -16.57 -17.99 -12.90
CA ASP A 329 -17.48 -19.07 -12.52
C ASP A 329 -17.04 -19.68 -11.18
N GLU A 330 -16.38 -20.84 -11.24
CA GLU A 330 -15.80 -21.57 -10.11
C GLU A 330 -14.49 -20.90 -9.61
N PRO A 331 -14.15 -21.07 -8.32
CA PRO A 331 -12.86 -20.62 -7.79
C PRO A 331 -11.70 -21.24 -8.59
N VAL A 332 -10.78 -20.39 -9.05
CA VAL A 332 -9.57 -20.86 -9.73
C VAL A 332 -8.69 -21.59 -8.71
N LYS A 333 -8.34 -22.84 -9.01
CA LYS A 333 -7.43 -23.65 -8.20
C LYS A 333 -5.99 -23.49 -8.71
N PHE A 334 -5.04 -23.45 -7.78
CA PHE A 334 -3.61 -23.39 -8.05
C PHE A 334 -3.01 -24.78 -7.90
N LEU A 335 -2.37 -25.25 -8.98
CA LEU A 335 -1.91 -26.64 -9.09
C LEU A 335 -0.38 -26.76 -9.15
N GLN A 336 0.35 -25.65 -9.30
CA GLN A 336 1.79 -25.65 -9.56
C GLN A 336 2.59 -25.08 -8.39
N GLY A 337 3.51 -25.89 -7.85
CA GLY A 337 4.37 -25.47 -6.73
C GLY A 337 3.54 -24.99 -5.54
N SER A 338 3.96 -23.90 -4.91
CA SER A 338 3.20 -23.22 -3.85
C SER A 338 1.90 -22.57 -4.34
N GLY A 339 1.76 -22.32 -5.64
CA GLY A 339 0.74 -21.43 -6.18
C GLY A 339 1.13 -19.95 -6.22
N ARG A 340 2.32 -19.54 -5.72
CA ARG A 340 2.76 -18.13 -5.74
C ARG A 340 2.80 -17.53 -7.15
N ALA A 341 3.33 -18.26 -8.13
CA ALA A 341 3.37 -17.80 -9.51
C ALA A 341 1.96 -17.68 -10.13
N GLU A 342 1.03 -18.55 -9.74
CA GLU A 342 -0.36 -18.48 -10.18
C GLU A 342 -1.09 -17.31 -9.52
N LEU A 343 -0.89 -17.09 -8.22
CA LEU A 343 -1.38 -15.94 -7.46
C LEU A 343 -0.90 -14.62 -8.08
N ALA A 344 0.41 -14.53 -8.39
CA ALA A 344 1.00 -13.37 -9.04
C ALA A 344 0.34 -13.05 -10.38
N ARG A 345 0.07 -14.07 -11.20
CA ARG A 345 -0.65 -13.93 -12.48
C ARG A 345 -2.10 -13.49 -12.26
N GLN A 346 -2.82 -14.03 -11.28
CA GLN A 346 -4.20 -13.62 -11.01
C GLN A 346 -4.31 -12.17 -10.51
N ILE A 347 -3.38 -11.72 -9.66
CA ILE A 347 -3.32 -10.33 -9.21
C ILE A 347 -3.10 -9.39 -10.40
N THR A 348 -2.27 -9.78 -11.36
CA THR A 348 -1.84 -8.92 -12.47
C THR A 348 -2.58 -9.17 -13.78
N ASP A 349 -3.56 -10.07 -13.77
CA ASP A 349 -4.38 -10.36 -14.94
C ASP A 349 -5.11 -9.08 -15.38
N PRO A 350 -5.10 -8.70 -16.67
CA PRO A 350 -5.80 -7.51 -17.14
C PRO A 350 -7.33 -7.53 -16.92
N THR A 351 -7.90 -8.71 -16.66
CA THR A 351 -9.32 -8.87 -16.28
C THR A 351 -9.57 -8.70 -14.79
N ASN A 352 -8.52 -8.66 -13.96
CA ASN A 352 -8.62 -8.31 -12.55
C ASN A 352 -9.06 -6.84 -12.41
N THR A 353 -10.16 -6.64 -11.71
CA THR A 353 -10.85 -5.35 -11.64
C THR A 353 -10.25 -4.39 -10.62
N LEU A 354 -9.33 -4.85 -9.75
CA LEU A 354 -8.89 -4.12 -8.57
C LEU A 354 -7.49 -3.55 -8.73
N THR A 355 -6.52 -4.33 -9.21
CA THR A 355 -5.09 -3.98 -9.09
C THR A 355 -4.72 -2.66 -9.77
N ALA A 356 -5.24 -2.39 -10.96
CA ALA A 356 -5.05 -1.10 -11.62
C ALA A 356 -5.73 0.06 -10.85
N ARG A 357 -6.96 -0.13 -10.37
CA ARG A 357 -7.71 0.89 -9.62
C ARG A 357 -7.02 1.23 -8.30
N VAL A 358 -6.53 0.22 -7.57
CA VAL A 358 -5.83 0.41 -6.30
C VAL A 358 -4.56 1.22 -6.51
N MET A 359 -3.73 0.87 -7.49
CA MET A 359 -2.50 1.61 -7.76
C MET A 359 -2.78 3.05 -8.24
N VAL A 360 -3.74 3.23 -9.15
CA VAL A 360 -4.19 4.57 -9.58
C VAL A 360 -4.66 5.40 -8.39
N ASN A 361 -5.45 4.84 -7.50
CA ASN A 361 -5.97 5.53 -6.32
C ASN A 361 -4.85 5.94 -5.34
N ARG A 362 -3.81 5.11 -5.21
CA ARG A 362 -2.62 5.42 -4.38
C ARG A 362 -1.76 6.52 -4.99
N VAL A 363 -1.53 6.49 -6.30
CA VAL A 363 -0.84 7.57 -7.02
C VAL A 363 -1.65 8.87 -6.93
N TRP A 364 -2.97 8.78 -7.02
CA TRP A 364 -3.87 9.92 -6.82
C TRP A 364 -3.74 10.50 -5.41
N ASP A 365 -3.77 9.68 -4.35
CA ASP A 365 -3.54 10.15 -2.97
C ASP A 365 -2.18 10.83 -2.83
N LEU A 366 -1.14 10.23 -3.42
CA LEU A 366 0.22 10.78 -3.36
C LEU A 366 0.30 12.20 -3.93
N LEU A 367 -0.43 12.50 -5.01
CA LEU A 367 -0.41 13.79 -5.70
C LEU A 367 -1.45 14.78 -5.17
N PHE A 368 -2.67 14.34 -4.86
CA PHE A 368 -3.78 15.21 -4.48
C PHE A 368 -4.09 15.21 -2.97
N GLY A 369 -3.50 14.29 -2.19
CA GLY A 369 -3.67 14.18 -0.72
C GLY A 369 -5.02 13.65 -0.25
N LYS A 370 -5.90 13.36 -1.21
CA LYS A 370 -7.23 12.81 -0.99
C LYS A 370 -7.48 11.81 -2.12
N PRO A 371 -7.49 10.49 -1.83
CA PRO A 371 -7.74 9.48 -2.85
C PRO A 371 -9.17 9.59 -3.40
N LEU A 372 -9.40 9.04 -4.59
CA LEU A 372 -10.75 8.91 -5.16
C LEU A 372 -11.60 7.96 -4.31
N VAL A 373 -11.01 6.86 -3.85
CA VAL A 373 -11.58 5.93 -2.86
C VAL A 373 -10.88 6.20 -1.53
N ARG A 374 -11.62 6.79 -0.57
CA ARG A 374 -11.10 7.28 0.73
C ARG A 374 -10.54 6.19 1.65
N THR A 375 -10.79 4.93 1.32
CA THR A 375 -10.24 3.74 1.95
C THR A 375 -9.26 3.03 0.99
N PRO A 376 -7.99 3.47 0.87
CA PRO A 376 -7.07 2.98 -0.17
C PRO A 376 -6.75 1.48 -0.16
N SER A 377 -7.04 0.81 0.96
CA SER A 377 -6.82 -0.63 1.15
C SER A 377 -8.12 -1.42 1.35
N ASN A 378 -9.28 -0.78 1.20
CA ASN A 378 -10.59 -1.44 1.29
C ASN A 378 -11.54 -0.88 0.21
N PHE A 379 -11.71 -1.63 -0.87
CA PHE A 379 -12.59 -1.42 -2.01
C PHE A 379 -13.81 -2.34 -1.94
N GLY A 380 -13.96 -3.09 -0.84
CA GLY A 380 -15.13 -3.91 -0.56
C GLY A 380 -16.36 -3.07 -0.21
N THR A 381 -17.41 -3.75 0.19
CA THR A 381 -18.72 -3.25 0.61
C THR A 381 -18.63 -2.29 1.80
N THR A 382 -17.63 -2.47 2.67
CA THR A 382 -17.38 -1.60 3.83
C THR A 382 -16.44 -0.44 3.52
N GLY A 383 -15.83 -0.43 2.33
CA GLY A 383 -15.03 0.68 1.84
C GLY A 383 -15.88 1.81 1.27
N ASP A 384 -15.26 2.97 1.10
CA ASP A 384 -15.92 4.12 0.48
C ASP A 384 -16.09 3.90 -1.04
N LYS A 385 -17.17 4.45 -1.60
CA LYS A 385 -17.32 4.55 -3.05
C LYS A 385 -16.36 5.61 -3.61
N PRO A 386 -15.89 5.48 -4.86
CA PRO A 386 -15.08 6.51 -5.49
C PRO A 386 -15.87 7.81 -5.61
N THR A 387 -15.24 8.96 -5.34
CA THR A 387 -15.84 10.28 -5.59
C THR A 387 -16.08 10.54 -7.08
N HIS A 388 -15.21 9.97 -7.94
CA HIS A 388 -15.29 10.05 -9.39
C HIS A 388 -15.15 8.63 -10.00
N PRO A 389 -16.22 7.81 -10.01
CA PRO A 389 -16.15 6.42 -10.47
C PRO A 389 -15.69 6.29 -11.92
N GLU A 390 -16.24 7.11 -12.82
CA GLU A 390 -15.90 7.10 -14.24
C GLU A 390 -14.43 7.48 -14.47
N LEU A 391 -13.92 8.46 -13.73
CA LEU A 391 -12.52 8.85 -13.81
C LEU A 391 -11.58 7.74 -13.31
N LEU A 392 -11.92 7.07 -12.20
CA LEU A 392 -11.11 5.97 -11.68
C LEU A 392 -11.02 4.82 -12.69
N ASP A 393 -12.14 4.47 -13.33
CA ASP A 393 -12.18 3.44 -14.37
C ASP A 393 -11.38 3.83 -15.62
N ASP A 394 -11.52 5.08 -16.07
CA ASP A 394 -10.79 5.62 -17.22
C ASP A 394 -9.28 5.59 -17.00
N LEU A 395 -8.83 6.06 -15.82
CA LEU A 395 -7.41 6.04 -15.45
C LEU A 395 -6.90 4.61 -15.29
N ALA A 396 -7.65 3.72 -14.65
CA ALA A 396 -7.24 2.32 -14.46
C ALA A 396 -7.05 1.60 -15.80
N LEU A 397 -7.99 1.75 -16.75
CA LEU A 397 -7.85 1.15 -18.07
C LEU A 397 -6.67 1.72 -18.84
N ARG A 398 -6.51 3.04 -18.88
CA ARG A 398 -5.41 3.66 -19.62
C ARG A 398 -4.06 3.38 -18.98
N PHE A 399 -4.01 3.23 -17.65
CA PHE A 399 -2.82 2.77 -16.95
C PHE A 399 -2.38 1.40 -17.48
N MET A 400 -3.28 0.42 -17.54
CA MET A 400 -3.00 -0.90 -18.11
C MET A 400 -2.62 -0.82 -19.60
N GLN A 401 -3.40 -0.11 -20.42
CA GLN A 401 -3.16 0.04 -21.87
C GLN A 401 -1.84 0.75 -22.19
N SER A 402 -1.33 1.56 -21.26
CA SER A 402 -0.05 2.24 -21.40
C SER A 402 1.15 1.42 -20.93
N GLY A 403 0.96 0.12 -20.72
CA GLY A 403 2.00 -0.80 -20.26
C GLY A 403 2.29 -0.67 -18.77
N TRP A 404 1.29 -0.30 -17.96
CA TRP A 404 1.41 -0.18 -16.51
C TRP A 404 2.52 0.78 -16.04
N SER A 405 2.83 1.81 -16.85
CA SER A 405 3.85 2.82 -16.56
C SER A 405 3.39 3.79 -15.47
N VAL A 406 4.05 3.75 -14.32
CA VAL A 406 3.74 4.63 -13.19
C VAL A 406 4.20 6.06 -13.48
N LYS A 407 5.35 6.23 -14.15
CA LYS A 407 5.81 7.56 -14.56
C LYS A 407 4.83 8.22 -15.53
N ARG A 408 4.27 7.48 -16.48
CA ARG A 408 3.29 8.04 -17.42
C ARG A 408 2.00 8.45 -16.72
N LEU A 409 1.48 7.61 -15.81
CA LEU A 409 0.32 7.97 -14.99
C LEU A 409 0.59 9.25 -14.18
N MET A 410 1.73 9.31 -13.48
CA MET A 410 2.09 10.50 -12.69
C MET A 410 2.26 11.72 -13.56
N ARG A 411 2.91 11.60 -14.72
CA ARG A 411 3.10 12.68 -15.69
C ARG A 411 1.76 13.25 -16.14
N GLU A 412 0.81 12.41 -16.53
CA GLU A 412 -0.53 12.85 -16.92
C GLU A 412 -1.21 13.63 -15.80
N LEU A 413 -1.18 13.10 -14.58
CA LEU A 413 -1.84 13.73 -13.44
C LEU A 413 -1.21 15.09 -13.10
N VAL A 414 0.12 15.22 -13.10
CA VAL A 414 0.76 16.51 -12.78
C VAL A 414 0.63 17.54 -13.90
N MET A 415 0.47 17.11 -15.15
CA MET A 415 0.25 17.99 -16.31
C MET A 415 -1.16 18.60 -16.35
N SER A 416 -2.11 17.98 -15.64
CA SER A 416 -3.52 18.38 -15.58
C SER A 416 -3.74 19.80 -15.05
N ALA A 417 -4.80 20.46 -15.52
CA ALA A 417 -5.27 21.71 -14.95
C ALA A 417 -5.66 21.49 -13.47
N THR A 418 -6.31 20.37 -13.14
CA THR A 418 -6.70 20.02 -11.76
C THR A 418 -5.52 20.08 -10.79
N TYR A 419 -4.38 19.47 -11.14
CA TYR A 419 -3.17 19.47 -10.30
C TYR A 419 -2.51 20.85 -10.24
N ARG A 420 -2.57 21.63 -11.33
CA ARG A 420 -1.93 22.94 -11.43
C ARG A 420 -2.71 24.07 -10.76
N GLN A 421 -3.96 23.83 -10.32
CA GLN A 421 -4.74 24.82 -9.57
C GLN A 421 -3.99 25.40 -8.35
N GLY A 422 -4.32 26.64 -8.01
CA GLY A 422 -3.97 27.28 -6.74
C GLY A 422 -4.64 26.57 -5.55
N SER A 423 -4.15 26.88 -4.35
CA SER A 423 -4.72 26.38 -3.08
C SER A 423 -5.52 27.45 -2.32
N SER A 424 -5.70 28.63 -2.93
CA SER A 424 -6.51 29.72 -2.39
C SER A 424 -7.96 29.27 -2.20
N GLY A 425 -8.63 29.83 -1.20
CA GLY A 425 -10.04 29.55 -0.94
C GLY A 425 -10.96 30.42 -1.80
N SER A 426 -12.15 29.90 -2.09
CA SER A 426 -13.30 30.66 -2.57
C SER A 426 -14.42 30.47 -1.55
N ALA A 427 -14.95 31.56 -0.99
CA ALA A 427 -16.02 31.49 0.01
C ALA A 427 -17.29 30.86 -0.60
N ALA A 428 -17.58 31.15 -1.87
CA ALA A 428 -18.70 30.55 -2.60
C ALA A 428 -18.50 29.04 -2.77
N ASN A 429 -17.33 28.60 -3.24
CA ASN A 429 -17.07 27.17 -3.41
C ASN A 429 -17.04 26.44 -2.06
N ALA A 430 -16.49 27.05 -1.01
CA ALA A 430 -16.43 26.44 0.31
C ALA A 430 -17.80 26.25 0.97
N GLN A 431 -18.80 27.07 0.61
CA GLN A 431 -20.18 26.86 1.07
C GLN A 431 -20.82 25.62 0.44
N LEU A 432 -20.40 25.25 -0.78
CA LEU A 432 -20.93 24.10 -1.52
C LEU A 432 -20.12 22.82 -1.27
N ASP A 433 -18.80 22.96 -1.16
CA ASP A 433 -17.85 21.85 -1.02
C ASP A 433 -16.64 22.28 -0.17
N GLU A 434 -16.84 22.40 1.14
CA GLU A 434 -15.77 22.71 2.10
C GLU A 434 -14.66 21.65 2.08
N ALA A 435 -15.04 20.38 1.94
CA ALA A 435 -14.15 19.22 1.94
C ALA A 435 -13.29 19.10 0.67
N ASN A 436 -13.57 19.91 -0.35
CA ASN A 436 -12.93 19.89 -1.67
C ASN A 436 -12.98 18.50 -2.33
N ASP A 437 -14.14 17.86 -2.26
CA ASP A 437 -14.42 16.59 -2.93
C ASP A 437 -14.43 16.69 -4.45
N HIS A 438 -14.87 17.82 -5.00
CA HIS A 438 -14.89 18.10 -6.44
C HIS A 438 -13.57 18.70 -6.94
N LEU A 439 -12.57 18.86 -6.05
CA LEU A 439 -11.23 19.33 -6.38
C LEU A 439 -11.22 20.70 -7.08
N TRP A 440 -12.07 21.63 -6.66
CA TRP A 440 -12.13 23.00 -7.15
C TRP A 440 -10.90 23.84 -6.77
N ARG A 441 -10.00 23.29 -5.97
CA ARG A 441 -8.65 23.82 -5.69
C ARG A 441 -7.66 22.69 -5.42
N MET A 442 -6.37 22.99 -5.41
CA MET A 442 -5.36 22.03 -4.96
C MET A 442 -5.30 21.96 -3.42
N ASN A 443 -5.27 20.74 -2.88
CA ASN A 443 -5.17 20.51 -1.44
C ASN A 443 -3.79 20.86 -0.88
N ARG A 444 -3.77 21.54 0.28
CA ARG A 444 -2.56 21.69 1.08
C ARG A 444 -2.28 20.38 1.81
N ARG A 445 -1.03 19.94 1.80
CA ARG A 445 -0.61 18.65 2.37
C ARG A 445 0.57 18.85 3.31
N GLN A 446 0.55 18.11 4.42
CA GLN A 446 1.69 18.01 5.31
C GLN A 446 2.77 17.15 4.64
N LEU A 447 4.04 17.55 4.76
CA LEU A 447 5.16 16.71 4.33
C LEU A 447 5.30 15.56 5.32
N GLY A 448 5.45 14.34 4.80
CA GLY A 448 5.88 13.20 5.62
C GLY A 448 7.29 13.40 6.14
N ILE A 449 7.64 12.68 7.21
CA ILE A 449 8.94 12.81 7.90
C ILE A 449 10.14 12.77 6.96
N GLU A 450 10.14 11.93 5.91
CA GLU A 450 11.26 11.87 4.97
C GLU A 450 11.41 13.17 4.21
N SER A 451 10.35 13.64 3.54
CA SER A 451 10.42 14.89 2.80
C SER A 451 10.64 16.11 3.69
N TRP A 452 10.10 16.09 4.91
CA TRP A 452 10.27 17.18 5.86
C TRP A 452 11.73 17.28 6.35
N ARG A 453 12.30 16.17 6.83
CA ARG A 453 13.67 16.12 7.33
C ARG A 453 14.68 16.32 6.19
N ASP A 454 14.44 15.71 5.04
CA ASP A 454 15.30 15.88 3.85
C ASP A 454 15.29 17.33 3.36
N ALA A 455 14.15 18.04 3.43
CA ALA A 455 14.08 19.45 3.05
C ALA A 455 14.91 20.35 3.98
N ILE A 456 14.90 20.09 5.29
CA ILE A 456 15.72 20.84 6.25
C ILE A 456 17.20 20.67 5.91
N MET A 457 17.66 19.42 5.73
CA MET A 457 19.05 19.14 5.36
C MET A 457 19.42 19.70 3.97
N ALA A 458 18.50 19.66 3.01
CA ALA A 458 18.72 20.24 1.68
C ALA A 458 18.91 21.76 1.75
N THR A 459 18.11 22.45 2.57
CA THR A 459 18.23 23.90 2.80
C THR A 459 19.50 24.26 3.57
N ALA A 460 19.91 23.43 4.55
CA ALA A 460 21.16 23.60 5.29
C ALA A 460 22.42 23.23 4.46
N GLY A 461 22.26 22.64 3.28
CA GLY A 461 23.39 22.19 2.44
C GLY A 461 24.11 20.94 2.95
N THR A 462 23.54 20.23 3.92
CA THR A 462 24.13 19.03 4.54
C THR A 462 23.66 17.73 3.89
N LEU A 463 22.54 17.75 3.14
CA LEU A 463 21.93 16.54 2.58
C LEU A 463 22.88 15.80 1.62
N SER A 464 23.22 14.57 1.96
CA SER A 464 23.85 13.60 1.07
C SER A 464 22.80 12.85 0.25
N ARG A 465 23.07 12.72 -1.04
CA ARG A 465 22.25 11.95 -2.00
C ARG A 465 22.72 10.50 -2.16
N GLU A 466 23.67 10.06 -1.35
CA GLU A 466 24.15 8.67 -1.32
C GLU A 466 23.04 7.73 -0.84
N GLY A 467 22.92 6.58 -1.51
CA GLY A 467 22.03 5.50 -1.09
C GLY A 467 22.74 4.37 -0.34
N GLY A 468 22.28 3.13 -0.56
CA GLY A 468 22.91 1.93 -0.01
C GLY A 468 22.48 1.64 1.43
N THR A 469 23.41 1.13 2.24
CA THR A 469 23.11 0.64 3.60
C THR A 469 22.33 1.64 4.45
N SER A 470 21.39 1.09 5.21
CA SER A 470 20.61 1.86 6.16
C SER A 470 21.46 2.38 7.31
N GLN A 471 21.10 3.52 7.85
CA GLN A 471 21.77 4.15 8.99
C GLN A 471 20.78 4.40 10.12
N ASN A 472 21.22 4.23 11.36
CA ASN A 472 20.42 4.63 12.50
C ASN A 472 20.23 6.16 12.47
N LEU A 473 18.99 6.62 12.57
CA LEU A 473 18.66 8.04 12.52
C LEU A 473 19.22 8.84 13.70
N ASP A 474 19.51 8.18 14.82
CA ASP A 474 20.14 8.77 16.00
C ASP A 474 21.68 8.77 15.93
N ALA A 475 22.27 8.28 14.83
CA ALA A 475 23.72 8.35 14.63
C ALA A 475 24.18 9.83 14.65
N PRO A 476 25.36 10.14 15.24
CA PRO A 476 25.84 11.52 15.38
C PRO A 476 25.87 12.31 14.07
N VAL A 477 26.08 11.63 12.95
CA VAL A 477 26.01 12.19 11.60
C VAL A 477 25.12 11.30 10.74
N HIS A 478 23.94 11.80 10.38
CA HIS A 478 23.06 11.16 9.39
C HIS A 478 22.61 12.18 8.35
N HIS A 479 23.45 12.38 7.33
CA HIS A 479 23.19 13.30 6.22
C HIS A 479 22.49 12.65 5.03
N LYS A 480 22.39 11.31 4.99
CA LYS A 480 21.61 10.63 3.95
C LYS A 480 20.14 11.00 4.04
N ARG A 481 19.44 10.90 2.91
CA ARG A 481 17.97 10.97 2.88
C ARG A 481 17.36 10.01 3.90
N THR A 482 16.27 10.42 4.52
CA THR A 482 15.57 9.69 5.58
C THR A 482 15.01 8.34 5.13
N ILE A 483 14.79 8.14 3.82
CA ILE A 483 14.44 6.83 3.25
C ILE A 483 15.54 5.77 3.46
N TYR A 484 16.78 6.19 3.73
CA TYR A 484 17.91 5.33 4.10
C TYR A 484 18.06 5.16 5.61
N SER A 485 17.09 5.60 6.41
CA SER A 485 17.11 5.34 7.84
C SER A 485 16.65 3.92 8.14
N GLN A 486 17.27 3.31 9.13
CA GLN A 486 16.88 1.98 9.61
C GLN A 486 15.45 2.00 10.16
N VAL A 487 14.65 1.02 9.74
CA VAL A 487 13.27 0.81 10.21
C VAL A 487 13.24 -0.48 11.04
N SER A 488 12.87 -0.38 12.31
CA SER A 488 12.73 -1.52 13.22
C SER A 488 11.25 -1.76 13.53
N ARG A 489 10.81 -3.03 13.47
CA ARG A 489 9.53 -3.51 14.01
C ARG A 489 9.52 -3.50 15.52
N ARG A 490 10.66 -3.77 16.15
CA ARG A 490 10.75 -3.88 17.60
C ARG A 490 10.73 -2.51 18.26
N GLU A 491 11.57 -1.60 17.78
CA GLU A 491 11.74 -0.27 18.36
C GLU A 491 11.92 0.75 17.24
N LEU A 492 10.80 1.22 16.67
CA LEU A 492 10.82 2.28 15.67
C LEU A 492 11.48 3.54 16.27
N ASN A 493 12.33 4.20 15.49
CA ASN A 493 13.03 5.40 15.95
C ASN A 493 12.04 6.48 16.43
N LYS A 494 12.36 7.12 17.55
CA LYS A 494 11.48 8.10 18.20
C LYS A 494 11.17 9.31 17.33
N THR A 495 12.10 9.76 16.50
CA THR A 495 11.86 10.84 15.52
C THR A 495 10.90 10.38 14.43
N LEU A 496 11.08 9.16 13.89
CA LEU A 496 10.15 8.60 12.92
C LEU A 496 8.74 8.48 13.49
N MET A 497 8.60 7.92 14.70
CA MET A 497 7.31 7.83 15.41
C MET A 497 6.67 9.21 15.67
N LEU A 498 7.48 10.18 16.13
CA LEU A 498 6.99 11.52 16.46
C LEU A 498 6.36 12.23 15.25
N PHE A 499 6.80 11.91 14.04
CA PHE A 499 6.30 12.48 12.78
C PHE A 499 5.52 11.46 11.94
N ASP A 500 4.73 10.62 12.62
CA ASP A 500 3.72 9.75 12.02
C ASP A 500 4.26 8.74 10.99
N TYR A 501 5.52 8.30 11.13
CA TYR A 501 5.99 7.16 10.36
C TYR A 501 5.20 5.90 10.76
N PRO A 502 4.65 5.14 9.81
CA PRO A 502 3.84 3.98 10.13
C PRO A 502 4.60 2.90 10.92
N ASP A 503 3.91 2.29 11.87
CA ASP A 503 4.39 1.07 12.51
C ASP A 503 4.36 -0.08 11.50
N ALA A 504 5.53 -0.66 11.22
CA ALA A 504 5.65 -1.77 10.28
C ALA A 504 4.87 -3.02 10.75
N ASN A 505 4.55 -3.14 12.04
CA ASN A 505 3.75 -4.25 12.58
C ASN A 505 2.30 -4.24 12.14
N VAL A 506 1.79 -3.16 11.55
CA VAL A 506 0.42 -3.10 11.04
C VAL A 506 0.38 -2.61 9.60
N HIS A 507 -0.67 -2.97 8.87
CA HIS A 507 -0.87 -2.43 7.53
C HIS A 507 -1.17 -0.93 7.59
N ALA A 508 -0.46 -0.15 6.78
CA ALA A 508 -0.61 1.30 6.72
C ALA A 508 -1.10 1.75 5.35
N ALA A 509 -2.42 1.78 5.18
CA ALA A 509 -3.06 2.24 3.94
C ALA A 509 -2.66 3.67 3.56
N ARG A 510 -2.45 4.51 4.59
CA ARG A 510 -2.00 5.90 4.55
C ARG A 510 -1.32 6.26 5.87
N ARG A 511 -0.64 7.41 5.91
CA ARG A 511 -0.08 7.94 7.16
C ARG A 511 -1.13 8.72 7.93
N SER A 512 -1.09 8.61 9.26
CA SER A 512 -1.76 9.58 10.13
C SER A 512 -1.08 10.94 9.96
N ASN A 513 -1.83 12.02 10.13
CA ASN A 513 -1.28 13.36 10.23
C ASN A 513 -1.65 13.89 11.60
N SER A 514 -0.68 13.91 12.51
CA SER A 514 -0.84 14.54 13.82
C SER A 514 -0.19 15.92 13.82
N THR A 515 -0.70 16.80 14.67
CA THR A 515 -0.07 18.08 15.00
C THR A 515 -0.01 18.19 16.50
N THR A 516 1.15 17.90 17.07
CA THR A 516 1.33 17.82 18.54
C THR A 516 2.25 18.91 19.07
N PRO A 517 2.11 19.33 20.34
CA PRO A 517 3.08 20.22 20.98
C PRO A 517 4.50 19.66 20.96
N THR A 518 4.66 18.34 21.10
CA THR A 518 5.97 17.66 21.10
C THR A 518 6.69 17.81 19.76
N GLN A 519 5.97 17.70 18.63
CA GLN A 519 6.54 17.97 17.31
C GLN A 519 7.05 19.42 17.22
N LYS A 520 6.31 20.40 17.76
CA LYS A 520 6.74 21.80 17.78
C LYS A 520 7.99 22.01 18.64
N LEU A 521 8.04 21.42 19.84
CA LEU A 521 9.21 21.48 20.72
C LEU A 521 10.44 20.86 20.05
N TYR A 522 10.29 19.73 19.37
CA TYR A 522 11.36 19.12 18.58
C TYR A 522 11.95 20.10 17.56
N VAL A 523 11.11 20.86 16.87
CA VAL A 523 11.56 21.87 15.90
C VAL A 523 12.29 23.04 16.56
N MET A 524 12.01 23.34 17.83
CA MET A 524 12.64 24.47 18.52
C MET A 524 14.04 24.16 19.05
N ASN A 525 14.28 22.95 19.55
CA ASN A 525 15.50 22.67 20.33
C ASN A 525 16.06 21.25 20.20
N SER A 526 15.60 20.44 19.24
CA SER A 526 16.22 19.12 19.06
C SER A 526 17.68 19.23 18.61
N PRO A 527 18.54 18.27 18.99
CA PRO A 527 19.93 18.23 18.50
C PRO A 527 20.03 18.26 16.98
N PHE A 528 19.10 17.60 16.28
CA PHE A 528 19.04 17.64 14.82
C PHE A 528 18.86 19.06 14.30
N ILE A 529 17.86 19.81 14.79
CA ILE A 529 17.62 21.18 14.30
C ILE A 529 18.77 22.12 14.65
N ILE A 530 19.33 22.00 15.85
CA ILE A 530 20.49 22.80 16.27
C ILE A 530 21.66 22.56 15.31
N GLU A 531 21.92 21.31 14.94
CA GLU A 531 22.98 20.98 13.99
C GLU A 531 22.73 21.57 12.60
N GLN A 532 21.50 21.52 12.09
CA GLN A 532 21.14 22.07 10.78
C GLN A 532 21.08 23.61 10.74
N SER A 533 21.21 24.28 11.89
CA SER A 533 21.18 25.75 12.00
C SER A 533 22.56 26.41 12.05
N LYS A 534 23.63 25.60 12.16
CA LYS A 534 25.02 26.04 12.10
C LYS A 534 25.42 26.28 10.65
#